data_AF-A0A7T0JJB9-F1
#
_entry.id   AF-A0A7T0JJB9-F1
#
_cell.length_a   1.000
_cell.length_b   1.000
_cell.length_c   1.000
_cell.angle_alpha   90.00
_cell.angle_beta   90.00
_cell.angle_gamma   90.00
#
_symmetry.space_group_name_H-M   'P 1'
#
loop_
_entity.id
_entity.type
_entity.pdbx_description
1 polymer ?
#
loop_
_entity_poly.entity_id
_entity_poly.type
_entity_poly.pdbx_seq_one_letter_code
_entity_poly.pdbx_strand_id
1 'polypeptide(L)'
;MSTRVMATLGTFTPCMEIYSIDEAFLDLTGVYPCQSDPIAYGQRIKQAVFRATGIPVCVGMGPTKTLAKLANFAAKKWPKTHGVLDVSDQLRREKLMRIVPVNEVWGIGPQQLIF
;
A
#
# COMPACT_ATOMS: atom_id res chain seq x y z
N MET A 1 -18.37 -4.61 -8.09
CA MET A 1 -16.98 -5.12 -8.23
C MET A 1 -16.09 -4.63 -7.08
N SER A 2 -16.01 -3.31 -6.82
CA SER A 2 -15.23 -2.74 -5.70
C SER A 2 -15.63 -3.23 -4.30
N THR A 3 -16.92 -3.45 -4.05
CA THR A 3 -17.44 -3.89 -2.74
C THR A 3 -16.80 -5.18 -2.23
N ARG A 4 -16.45 -6.12 -3.12
CA ARG A 4 -15.80 -7.39 -2.73
C ARG A 4 -14.33 -7.19 -2.34
N VAL A 5 -13.62 -6.27 -3.00
CA VAL A 5 -12.24 -5.91 -2.64
C VAL A 5 -12.26 -5.29 -1.24
N MET A 6 -13.12 -4.28 -1.02
CA MET A 6 -13.24 -3.61 0.27
C MET A 6 -13.69 -4.55 1.38
N ALA A 7 -14.66 -5.44 1.13
CA ALA A 7 -15.06 -6.47 2.08
C ALA A 7 -13.91 -7.42 2.44
N THR A 8 -13.09 -7.81 1.46
CA THR A 8 -11.92 -8.67 1.70
C THR A 8 -10.87 -7.94 2.52
N LEU A 9 -10.57 -6.68 2.20
CA LEU A 9 -9.61 -5.85 2.94
C LEU A 9 -10.07 -5.60 4.40
N GLY A 10 -11.37 -5.42 4.63
CA GLY A 10 -11.95 -5.27 5.97
C GLY A 10 -11.75 -6.49 6.88
N THR A 11 -11.40 -7.67 6.35
CA THR A 11 -11.05 -8.84 7.18
C THR A 11 -9.64 -8.75 7.79
N PHE A 12 -8.77 -7.88 7.26
CA PHE A 12 -7.38 -7.75 7.70
C PHE A 12 -7.17 -6.65 8.74
N THR A 13 -8.07 -5.68 8.81
CA THR A 13 -8.04 -4.63 9.83
C THR A 13 -9.44 -4.06 10.06
N PRO A 14 -9.83 -3.78 11.31
CA PRO A 14 -11.04 -3.02 11.59
C PRO A 14 -10.91 -1.54 11.19
N CYS A 15 -9.68 -1.03 11.04
CA CYS A 15 -9.39 0.37 10.76
C CYS A 15 -8.96 0.52 9.29
N MET A 16 -9.95 0.62 8.39
CA MET A 16 -9.75 0.83 6.96
C MET A 16 -10.41 2.14 6.51
N GLU A 17 -9.71 2.89 5.68
CA GLU A 17 -10.19 4.11 5.05
C GLU A 17 -10.24 3.94 3.53
N ILE A 18 -11.42 4.09 2.94
CA ILE A 18 -11.62 3.97 1.50
C ILE A 18 -11.29 5.32 0.85
N TYR A 19 -10.26 5.35 0.00
CA TYR A 19 -9.82 6.55 -0.71
C TYR A 19 -10.50 6.69 -2.08
N SER A 20 -10.71 5.57 -2.77
CA SER A 20 -11.40 5.49 -4.06
C SER A 20 -12.04 4.12 -4.26
N ILE A 21 -12.62 3.90 -5.44
CA ILE A 21 -13.23 2.61 -5.83
C ILE A 21 -12.19 1.46 -5.82
N ASP A 22 -10.92 1.77 -6.05
CA ASP A 22 -9.82 0.82 -6.19
C ASP A 22 -8.68 1.00 -5.17
N GLU A 23 -8.73 2.04 -4.33
CA GLU A 23 -7.71 2.33 -3.32
C GLU A 23 -8.31 2.43 -1.92
N ALA A 24 -7.65 1.77 -0.97
CA ALA A 24 -7.95 1.88 0.46
C ALA A 24 -6.64 1.90 1.26
N PHE A 25 -6.66 2.66 2.36
CA PHE A 25 -5.61 2.65 3.37
C PHE A 25 -6.03 1.74 4.53
N LEU A 26 -5.12 0.87 4.93
CA LEU A 26 -5.32 -0.02 6.06
C LEU A 26 -4.40 0.44 7.19
N ASP A 27 -4.97 0.77 8.35
CA ASP A 27 -4.17 0.96 9.55
C ASP A 27 -3.86 -0.41 10.16
N LEU A 28 -2.57 -0.70 10.24
CA LEU A 28 -2.03 -1.96 10.75
C LEU A 28 -1.21 -1.75 12.02
N THR A 29 -1.25 -0.56 12.63
CA THR A 29 -0.44 -0.22 13.82
C THR A 29 -0.67 -1.20 14.99
N GLY A 30 -1.90 -1.70 15.14
CA GLY A 30 -2.25 -2.73 16.14
C GLY A 30 -1.98 -4.19 15.71
N VAL A 31 -1.64 -4.43 14.44
CA VAL A 31 -1.45 -5.77 13.85
C VAL A 31 0.04 -6.08 13.65
N TYR A 32 0.84 -5.07 13.30
CA TYR A 32 2.28 -5.17 13.07
C TYR A 32 3.08 -5.75 14.25
N PRO A 33 2.81 -5.42 15.53
CA PRO A 33 3.57 -5.99 16.65
C PRO A 33 3.46 -7.51 16.75
N CYS A 34 2.41 -8.10 16.18
CA CYS A 34 2.14 -9.53 16.19
C CYS A 34 2.58 -10.25 14.90
N GLN A 35 3.07 -9.51 13.88
CA GLN A 35 3.47 -10.05 12.58
C GLN A 35 4.98 -9.89 12.40
N SER A 36 5.68 -11.01 12.30
CA SER A 36 7.15 -11.04 12.17
C SER A 36 7.67 -10.60 10.80
N ASP A 37 6.83 -10.58 9.75
CA ASP A 37 7.23 -10.16 8.39
C ASP A 37 6.15 -9.32 7.67
N PRO A 38 6.35 -7.98 7.56
CA PRO A 38 5.49 -7.08 6.80
C PRO A 38 5.27 -7.51 5.34
N ILE A 39 6.30 -8.00 4.66
CA ILE A 39 6.23 -8.37 3.25
C ILE A 39 5.36 -9.60 3.07
N ALA A 40 5.54 -10.62 3.92
CA ALA A 40 4.67 -11.79 3.92
C ALA A 40 3.21 -11.42 4.18
N TYR A 41 2.95 -10.49 5.09
CA TYR A 41 1.60 -9.98 5.36
C TYR A 41 0.98 -9.28 4.16
N GLY A 42 1.73 -8.38 3.51
CA GLY A 42 1.29 -7.71 2.28
C GLY A 42 1.02 -8.70 1.14
N GLN A 43 1.85 -9.74 0.99
CA GLN A 43 1.62 -10.82 0.02
C GLN A 43 0.34 -11.59 0.33
N ARG A 44 0.06 -11.86 1.61
CA ARG A 44 -1.17 -12.52 2.04
C ARG A 44 -2.42 -11.71 1.70
N ILE A 45 -2.38 -10.39 1.93
CA ILE A 45 -3.47 -9.47 1.53
C ILE A 45 -3.68 -9.53 0.02
N LYS A 46 -2.60 -9.36 -0.75
CA LYS A 46 -2.64 -9.40 -2.22
C LYS A 46 -3.26 -10.70 -2.74
N GLN A 47 -2.82 -11.84 -2.21
CA GLN A 47 -3.34 -13.15 -2.60
C GLN A 47 -4.80 -13.33 -2.20
N ALA A 48 -5.22 -12.88 -1.02
CA ALA A 48 -6.60 -12.98 -0.58
C ALA A 48 -7.54 -12.16 -1.48
N VAL A 49 -7.17 -10.93 -1.81
CA VAL A 49 -7.93 -10.09 -2.74
C VAL A 49 -8.00 -10.75 -4.12
N PHE A 50 -6.87 -11.26 -4.63
CA PHE A 50 -6.83 -11.94 -5.92
C PHE A 50 -7.73 -13.20 -5.93
N ARG A 51 -7.69 -14.03 -4.89
CA ARG A 51 -8.55 -15.23 -4.78
C ARG A 51 -10.03 -14.84 -4.68
N ALA A 52 -10.34 -13.79 -3.93
CA ALA A 52 -11.72 -13.37 -3.68
C ALA A 52 -12.35 -12.65 -4.89
N THR A 53 -11.55 -12.03 -5.77
CA THR A 53 -12.08 -11.12 -6.80
C THR A 53 -11.55 -11.38 -8.21
N GLY A 54 -10.44 -12.10 -8.37
CA GLY A 54 -9.71 -12.25 -9.62
C GLY A 54 -8.89 -11.02 -10.02
N ILE A 55 -8.90 -9.95 -9.23
CA ILE A 55 -8.25 -8.68 -9.58
C ILE A 55 -6.84 -8.64 -8.98
N PRO A 56 -5.79 -8.46 -9.79
CA PRO A 56 -4.44 -8.27 -9.26
C PRO A 56 -4.32 -6.91 -8.58
N VAL A 57 -3.83 -6.90 -7.35
CA VAL A 57 -3.56 -5.68 -6.58
C VAL A 57 -2.09 -5.56 -6.20
N CYS A 58 -1.68 -4.34 -5.86
CA CYS A 58 -0.39 -4.05 -5.25
C CYS A 58 -0.58 -3.51 -3.83
N VAL A 59 0.40 -3.72 -2.97
CA VAL A 59 0.39 -3.30 -1.57
C VAL A 59 1.64 -2.48 -1.26
N GLY A 60 1.43 -1.23 -0.85
CA GLY A 60 2.49 -0.36 -0.34
C GLY A 60 2.34 -0.15 1.16
N MET A 61 3.44 -0.27 1.90
CA MET A 61 3.47 -0.12 3.36
C MET A 61 4.51 0.93 3.75
N GLY A 62 4.17 1.74 4.74
CA GLY A 62 5.05 2.77 5.26
C GLY A 62 4.44 3.42 6.51
N PRO A 63 5.22 4.25 7.22
CA PRO A 63 4.81 4.81 8.52
C PRO A 63 3.76 5.93 8.39
N THR A 64 3.51 6.43 7.18
CA THR A 64 2.47 7.42 6.88
C THR A 64 1.73 7.05 5.61
N LYS A 65 0.50 7.55 5.42
CA LYS A 65 -0.30 7.33 4.21
C LYS A 65 0.43 7.75 2.94
N THR A 66 1.12 8.89 2.96
CA THR A 66 1.93 9.40 1.85
C THR A 66 3.03 8.42 1.44
N LEU A 67 3.76 7.88 2.43
CA LEU A 67 4.84 6.93 2.17
C LEU A 67 4.32 5.56 1.74
N ALA A 68 3.18 5.11 2.30
CA ALA A 68 2.52 3.89 1.84
C ALA A 68 2.05 4.03 0.38
N LYS A 69 1.52 5.19 -0.01
CA LYS A 69 1.12 5.48 -1.40
C LYS A 69 2.32 5.53 -2.34
N LEU A 70 3.42 6.16 -1.93
CA LEU A 70 4.69 6.15 -2.67
C LEU A 70 5.24 4.73 -2.85
N ALA A 71 5.18 3.92 -1.80
CA ALA A 71 5.59 2.51 -1.86
C ALA A 71 4.70 1.70 -2.80
N ASN A 72 3.38 1.94 -2.80
CA ASN A 72 2.46 1.27 -3.69
C ASN A 72 2.73 1.62 -5.17
N PHE A 73 3.02 2.90 -5.45
CA PHE A 73 3.44 3.34 -6.78
C PHE A 73 4.68 2.58 -7.26
N ALA A 74 5.71 2.50 -6.40
CA ALA A 74 6.93 1.78 -6.74
C ALA A 74 6.72 0.26 -6.84
N ALA A 75 5.84 -0.32 -6.03
CA ALA A 75 5.45 -1.72 -6.13
C ALA A 75 4.79 -2.05 -7.48
N LYS A 76 3.97 -1.13 -8.02
CA LYS A 76 3.38 -1.23 -9.37
C LYS A 76 4.45 -1.13 -10.46
N LYS A 77 5.42 -0.22 -10.29
CA LYS A 77 6.43 0.11 -11.31
C LYS A 77 7.59 -0.88 -11.37
N TRP A 78 7.92 -1.54 -10.25
CA TRP A 78 9.09 -2.42 -10.15
C TRP A 78 8.68 -3.88 -9.95
N PRO A 79 8.75 -4.73 -10.99
CA PRO A 79 8.35 -6.14 -10.92
C PRO A 79 9.08 -6.95 -9.84
N LYS A 80 10.33 -6.57 -9.50
CA LYS A 80 11.14 -7.21 -8.45
C LYS A 80 10.51 -7.15 -7.05
N THR A 81 9.57 -6.24 -6.82
CA THR A 81 8.82 -6.15 -5.56
C THR A 81 7.72 -7.20 -5.46
N HIS A 82 7.41 -7.91 -6.56
CA HIS A 82 6.28 -8.82 -6.66
C HIS A 82 4.95 -8.16 -6.23
N GLY A 83 4.83 -6.84 -6.47
CA GLY A 83 3.67 -6.01 -6.14
C GLY A 83 3.46 -5.76 -4.65
N VAL A 84 4.48 -5.98 -3.81
CA VAL A 84 4.45 -5.64 -2.38
C VAL A 84 5.74 -4.92 -2.01
N LEU A 85 5.63 -3.72 -1.45
CA LEU A 85 6.79 -2.94 -1.01
C LEU A 85 6.55 -2.32 0.35
N ASP A 86 7.48 -2.56 1.28
CA ASP A 86 7.52 -1.91 2.59
C ASP A 86 8.68 -0.91 2.66
N VAL A 87 8.38 0.34 3.04
CA VAL A 87 9.34 1.42 3.31
C VAL A 87 9.28 1.94 4.74
N SER A 88 8.86 1.08 5.68
CA SER A 88 8.96 1.35 7.12
C SER A 88 10.43 1.56 7.55
N ASP A 89 11.34 0.75 6.99
CA ASP A 89 12.78 0.94 7.13
C ASP A 89 13.26 2.27 6.52
N GLN A 90 14.03 3.04 7.29
CA GLN A 90 14.51 4.36 6.88
C GLN A 90 15.45 4.29 5.67
N LEU A 91 16.37 3.33 5.65
CA LEU A 91 17.38 3.23 4.60
C LEU A 91 16.73 2.88 3.26
N ARG A 92 15.74 1.98 3.27
CA ARG A 92 14.93 1.64 2.10
C ARG A 92 14.06 2.81 1.65
N ARG A 93 13.48 3.57 2.59
CA ARG A 93 12.71 4.79 2.29
C ARG A 93 13.55 5.86 1.61
N GLU A 94 14.76 6.14 2.10
CA GLU A 94 15.69 7.09 1.49
C GLU A 94 16.10 6.67 0.09
N LYS A 95 16.41 5.38 -0.10
CA LYS A 95 16.68 4.83 -1.44
C LYS A 95 15.49 5.02 -2.37
N LEU A 96 14.27 4.75 -1.91
CA LEU A 96 13.06 4.95 -2.71
C LEU A 96 12.90 6.42 -3.13
N MET A 97 13.02 7.35 -2.19
CA MET A 97 12.85 8.79 -2.43
C MET A 97 13.92 9.37 -3.37
N ARG A 98 15.10 8.76 -3.47
CA ARG A 98 16.14 9.16 -4.45
C ARG A 98 15.84 8.70 -5.87
N ILE A 99 15.07 7.63 -6.03
CA ILE A 99 14.79 7.00 -7.33
C ILE A 99 13.45 7.46 -7.88
N VAL A 100 12.46 7.64 -7.01
CA VAL A 100 11.12 8.09 -7.41
C VAL A 100 11.14 9.60 -7.64
N PRO A 101 10.72 10.08 -8.81
CA PRO A 101 10.73 11.51 -9.08
C PRO A 101 9.73 12.26 -8.17
N VAL A 102 10.07 13.49 -7.81
CA VAL A 102 9.36 14.29 -6.79
C VAL A 102 7.88 14.51 -7.11
N ASN A 103 7.53 14.52 -8.40
CA ASN A 103 6.16 14.65 -8.89
C ASN A 103 5.26 13.44 -8.57
N GLU A 104 5.83 12.29 -8.19
CA GLU A 104 5.10 11.08 -7.78
C GLU A 104 4.90 11.00 -6.26
N VAL A 105 5.44 11.97 -5.50
CA VAL A 105 5.15 12.09 -4.07
C VAL A 105 3.71 12.62 -3.95
N TRP A 106 2.86 11.82 -3.32
CA TRP A 106 1.45 12.17 -3.10
C TRP A 106 1.34 13.52 -2.37
N GLY A 107 0.64 14.48 -2.99
CA GLY A 107 0.53 15.88 -2.53
C GLY A 107 1.52 16.88 -3.16
N ILE A 108 2.47 16.43 -3.99
CA ILE A 108 3.48 17.30 -4.68
C ILE A 108 3.37 17.21 -6.21
N GLY A 109 2.62 16.25 -6.76
CA GLY A 109 2.28 16.20 -8.19
C GLY A 109 1.19 17.22 -8.60
N PRO A 110 0.97 17.48 -9.90
CA PRO A 110 0.12 18.59 -10.39
C PRO A 110 -1.39 18.51 -10.07
N GLN A 111 -1.85 17.63 -9.18
CA GLN A 111 -3.27 17.57 -8.81
C GLN A 111 -3.45 17.45 -7.30
N GLN A 112 -4.16 18.45 -6.78
CA GLN A 112 -4.79 18.59 -5.46
C GLN A 112 -3.89 19.08 -4.30
N LEU A 113 -3.51 20.35 -4.40
CA LEU A 113 -3.68 21.28 -3.27
C LEU A 113 -5.19 21.39 -2.98
N ILE A 114 -5.64 20.87 -1.84
CA ILE A 114 -6.91 21.27 -1.23
C ILE A 114 -6.53 21.88 0.11
N PHE A 115 -6.83 23.18 0.25
CA PHE A 115 -6.86 23.88 1.54
C PHE A 115 -8.05 23.39 2.37
#